data_AF-A0A7Y5WHU7-F1
#
_entry.id   AF-A0A7Y5WHU7-F1
#
_cell.length_a   1.000
_cell.length_b   1.000
_cell.length_c   1.000
_cell.angle_alpha   90.00
_cell.angle_beta   90.00
_cell.angle_gamma   90.00
#
_symmetry.space_group_name_H-M   'P 1'
#
loop_
_entity.id
_entity.type
_entity.pdbx_description
1 polymer ?
#
loop_
_entity_poly.entity_id
_entity_poly.type
_entity_poly.pdbx_seq_one_letter_code
_entity_poly.pdbx_strand_id
1 'polypeptide(L)'
;MHSSLLVVAAALRPDPPTARSWLDDELSRAEYRQGLLERFQGWLADVWDRLTQGALGAHPFSAAAAIGLTVLLVVVVALLVVRVRPETRYAAGSAPLLADASVSPEQHRAEAEAALAAGDADRALVEAFRALASRSVARGLLVERPGLTAHELAAELGPRFPELAEPLAASADRFDRVFYGRFTAAPDDARRVLELDEAVRRGRPATAVTR
;
A
#
# COMPACT_ATOMS: atom_id res chain seq x y z
N MET A 1 -36.73 -42.01 -9.64
CA MET A 1 -36.59 -40.60 -10.10
C MET A 1 -35.88 -39.76 -9.03
N HIS A 2 -34.67 -40.14 -8.60
CA HIS A 2 -33.96 -39.46 -7.50
C HIS A 2 -32.54 -38.96 -7.88
N SER A 3 -32.15 -39.04 -9.15
CA SER A 3 -30.77 -38.74 -9.58
C SER A 3 -30.57 -37.33 -10.17
N SER A 4 -31.63 -36.53 -10.32
CA SER A 4 -31.55 -35.23 -11.01
C SER A 4 -31.36 -34.02 -10.08
N LEU A 5 -31.51 -34.19 -8.76
CA LEU A 5 -31.42 -33.07 -7.80
C LEU A 5 -30.00 -32.82 -7.25
N LEU A 6 -29.10 -33.80 -7.32
CA LEU A 6 -27.71 -33.66 -6.85
C LEU A 6 -26.83 -32.80 -7.78
N VAL A 7 -27.14 -32.77 -9.08
CA VAL A 7 -26.39 -31.98 -10.07
C VAL A 7 -26.66 -30.48 -9.92
N VAL A 8 -27.87 -30.09 -9.50
CA VAL A 8 -28.24 -28.69 -9.28
C VAL A 8 -27.66 -28.16 -7.96
N ALA A 9 -27.56 -29.00 -6.92
CA ALA A 9 -26.98 -28.60 -5.63
C ALA A 9 -25.45 -28.42 -5.68
N ALA A 10 -24.74 -29.17 -6.54
CA ALA A 10 -23.31 -29.00 -6.76
C ALA A 10 -22.95 -27.69 -7.48
N ALA A 11 -23.87 -27.15 -8.29
CA ALA A 11 -23.69 -25.86 -8.98
C ALA A 11 -23.72 -24.63 -8.04
N LEU A 12 -24.14 -24.80 -6.78
CA LEU A 12 -24.21 -23.72 -5.77
C LEU A 12 -23.00 -23.71 -4.80
N ARG A 13 -22.00 -24.57 -5.02
CA ARG A 13 -20.72 -24.55 -4.29
C ARG A 13 -19.57 -24.72 -5.28
N PRO A 14 -19.17 -23.65 -5.99
CA PRO A 14 -18.03 -23.73 -6.90
C PRO A 14 -16.75 -24.07 -6.13
N ASP A 15 -15.88 -24.86 -6.76
CA ASP A 15 -14.55 -25.14 -6.26
C ASP A 15 -13.70 -23.86 -6.24
N PRO A 16 -12.68 -23.75 -5.36
CA PRO A 16 -11.91 -22.52 -5.16
C PRO A 16 -11.35 -21.84 -6.43
N PRO A 17 -10.89 -22.55 -7.49
CA PRO A 17 -10.44 -21.89 -8.71
C PRO A 17 -11.60 -21.35 -9.58
N THR A 18 -12.73 -22.05 -9.65
CA THR A 18 -13.92 -21.60 -10.38
C THR A 18 -14.60 -20.41 -9.70
N ALA A 19 -14.61 -20.39 -8.36
CA ALA A 19 -15.08 -19.24 -7.60
C ALA A 19 -14.24 -17.97 -7.86
N ARG A 20 -12.93 -18.12 -8.08
CA ARG A 20 -12.03 -16.99 -8.41
C ARG A 20 -12.25 -16.47 -9.82
N SER A 21 -12.37 -17.35 -10.83
CA SER A 21 -12.59 -16.91 -12.20
C SER A 21 -13.92 -16.17 -12.36
N TRP A 22 -14.98 -16.63 -11.68
CA TRP A 22 -16.28 -15.94 -11.70
C TRP A 22 -16.26 -14.59 -10.98
N LEU A 23 -15.44 -14.45 -9.93
CA LEU A 23 -15.26 -13.18 -9.24
C LEU A 23 -14.47 -12.18 -10.09
N ASP A 24 -13.42 -12.63 -10.78
CA ASP A 24 -12.65 -11.80 -11.72
C ASP A 24 -13.51 -11.35 -12.91
N ASP A 25 -14.36 -12.24 -13.43
CA ASP A 25 -15.28 -11.94 -14.53
C ASP A 25 -16.37 -10.92 -14.11
N GLU A 26 -16.83 -10.96 -12.85
CA GLU A 26 -17.78 -9.98 -12.31
C GLU A 26 -17.11 -8.63 -11.97
N LEU A 27 -15.90 -8.62 -11.41
CA LEU A 27 -15.13 -7.40 -11.09
C LEU A 27 -14.53 -6.71 -12.32
N SER A 28 -14.42 -7.44 -13.44
CA SER A 28 -14.02 -6.90 -14.74
C SER A 28 -15.18 -6.22 -15.50
N ARG A 29 -16.43 -6.34 -15.03
CA ARG A 29 -17.58 -5.64 -15.62
C ARG A 29 -17.37 -4.12 -15.49
N ALA A 30 -17.01 -3.53 -16.62
CA ALA A 30 -16.67 -2.13 -16.80
C ALA A 30 -17.84 -1.17 -16.54
N GLU A 31 -19.08 -1.68 -16.43
CA GLU A 31 -20.30 -0.90 -16.25
C GLU A 31 -20.27 -0.03 -14.98
N TYR A 32 -19.59 -0.46 -13.91
CA TYR A 32 -19.49 0.34 -12.67
C TYR A 32 -18.41 1.43 -12.71
N ARG A 33 -17.37 1.30 -13.55
CA ARG A 33 -16.29 2.31 -13.68
C ARG A 33 -16.61 3.39 -14.71
N GLN A 34 -17.33 3.05 -15.78
CA GLN A 34 -17.71 4.01 -16.83
C GLN A 34 -18.63 5.10 -16.28
N GLY A 35 -19.67 4.71 -15.52
CA GLY A 35 -20.64 5.66 -15.00
C GLY A 35 -20.11 6.69 -14.00
N LEU A 36 -19.04 6.40 -13.23
CA LEU A 36 -18.45 7.34 -12.27
C LEU A 36 -17.53 8.35 -12.95
N LEU A 37 -16.73 7.90 -13.92
CA LEU A 37 -15.82 8.77 -14.66
C LEU A 37 -16.59 9.75 -15.54
N GLU A 38 -17.63 9.28 -16.21
CA GLU A 38 -18.51 10.12 -17.04
C GLU A 38 -19.27 11.15 -16.18
N ARG A 39 -19.74 10.77 -14.99
CA ARG A 39 -20.36 11.72 -14.05
C ARG A 39 -19.39 12.78 -13.56
N PHE A 40 -18.15 12.39 -13.27
CA PHE A 40 -17.10 13.31 -12.85
C PHE A 40 -16.71 14.28 -13.97
N GLN A 41 -16.57 13.79 -15.20
CA GLN A 41 -16.30 14.63 -16.37
C GLN A 41 -17.42 15.62 -16.64
N GLY A 42 -18.69 15.18 -16.54
CA GLY A 42 -19.85 16.07 -16.67
C GLY A 42 -19.88 17.14 -15.58
N TRP A 43 -19.64 16.77 -14.33
CA TRP A 43 -19.53 17.73 -13.22
C TRP A 43 -18.40 18.74 -13.43
N LEU A 44 -17.24 18.30 -13.94
CA LEU A 44 -16.10 19.18 -14.19
C LEU A 44 -16.36 20.19 -15.32
N ALA A 45 -17.06 19.75 -16.38
CA ALA A 45 -17.48 20.62 -17.47
C ALA A 45 -18.48 21.68 -17.00
N ASP A 46 -19.45 21.31 -16.16
CA ASP A 46 -20.42 22.25 -15.57
C ASP A 46 -19.75 23.30 -14.67
N VAL A 47 -18.72 22.92 -13.92
CA VAL A 47 -17.94 23.86 -13.11
C VAL A 47 -17.17 24.82 -14.00
N TRP A 48 -16.57 24.32 -15.08
CA TRP A 48 -15.81 25.14 -16.03
C TRP A 48 -16.71 26.17 -16.72
N ASP A 49 -17.89 25.77 -17.19
CA ASP A 49 -18.82 26.64 -17.90
C ASP A 49 -19.40 27.75 -17.00
N ARG A 50 -19.65 27.45 -15.72
CA ARG A 50 -20.06 28.46 -14.73
C ARG A 50 -18.95 29.49 -14.45
N LEU A 51 -17.69 29.08 -14.46
CA LEU A 51 -16.55 29.97 -14.24
C LEU A 51 -16.31 30.90 -15.44
N THR A 52 -16.41 30.37 -16.66
CA THR A 52 -16.22 31.16 -17.88
C THR A 52 -17.37 32.14 -18.13
N GLN A 53 -18.62 31.72 -17.86
CA GLN A 53 -19.79 32.60 -17.99
C GLN A 53 -19.81 33.70 -16.92
N GLY A 54 -19.36 33.41 -15.69
CA GLY A 54 -19.24 34.41 -14.62
C GLY A 54 -18.16 35.48 -14.88
N ALA A 55 -17.13 35.16 -15.68
CA ALA A 55 -16.05 36.08 -16.00
C ALA A 55 -16.38 37.09 -17.12
N LEU A 56 -17.33 36.77 -18.00
CA LEU A 56 -17.62 37.56 -19.21
C LEU A 56 -18.69 38.66 -19.02
N GLY A 57 -19.31 38.77 -17.84
CA GLY A 57 -20.42 39.71 -17.60
C GLY A 57 -20.32 40.60 -16.36
N ALA A 58 -19.18 40.61 -15.64
CA ALA A 58 -19.14 41.12 -14.27
C ALA A 58 -18.25 42.37 -14.10
N HIS A 59 -18.72 43.35 -13.31
CA HIS A 59 -17.95 44.51 -12.86
C HIS A 59 -16.56 44.12 -12.29
N PRO A 60 -15.54 44.99 -12.33
CA PRO A 60 -14.16 44.63 -11.95
C PRO A 60 -14.01 44.07 -10.52
N PHE A 61 -14.90 44.47 -9.60
CA PHE A 61 -14.94 43.92 -8.24
C PHE A 61 -15.40 42.45 -8.18
N SER A 62 -16.33 42.05 -9.05
CA SER A 62 -16.80 40.67 -9.18
C SER A 62 -15.78 39.76 -9.87
N ALA A 63 -14.98 40.28 -10.80
CA ALA A 63 -13.89 39.52 -11.43
C ALA A 63 -12.79 39.18 -10.41
N ALA A 64 -12.39 40.13 -9.55
CA ALA A 64 -11.41 39.90 -8.50
C ALA A 64 -11.92 38.91 -7.43
N ALA A 65 -13.20 39.02 -7.03
CA ALA A 65 -13.82 38.07 -6.11
C ALA A 65 -13.92 36.66 -6.69
N ALA A 66 -14.23 36.53 -7.99
CA ALA A 66 -14.25 35.26 -8.69
C ALA A 66 -12.86 34.60 -8.72
N ILE A 67 -11.82 35.35 -9.07
CA ILE A 67 -10.43 34.86 -9.07
C ILE A 67 -10.01 34.40 -7.66
N GLY A 68 -10.32 35.20 -6.63
CA GLY A 68 -10.02 34.84 -5.24
C GLY A 68 -10.69 33.54 -4.80
N LEU A 69 -11.97 33.35 -5.16
CA LEU A 69 -12.71 32.13 -4.87
C LEU A 69 -12.13 30.92 -5.64
N THR A 70 -11.73 31.11 -6.90
CA THR A 70 -11.08 30.05 -7.69
C THR A 70 -9.75 29.62 -7.08
N VAL A 71 -8.89 30.57 -6.69
CA VAL A 71 -7.61 30.27 -6.03
C VAL A 71 -7.84 29.54 -4.72
N LEU A 72 -8.79 30.00 -3.89
CA LEU A 72 -9.15 29.32 -2.65
C LEU A 72 -9.63 27.89 -2.91
N LEU A 73 -10.48 27.69 -3.92
CA LEU A 73 -10.98 26.36 -4.30
C LEU A 73 -9.86 25.45 -4.81
N VAL A 74 -8.93 25.96 -5.63
CA VAL A 74 -7.74 25.22 -6.08
C VAL A 74 -6.87 24.82 -4.89
N VAL A 75 -6.65 25.72 -3.92
CA VAL A 75 -5.89 25.40 -2.71
C VAL A 75 -6.61 24.36 -1.85
N VAL A 76 -7.92 24.48 -1.67
CA VAL A 76 -8.72 23.49 -0.94
C VAL A 76 -8.68 22.13 -1.64
N VAL A 77 -8.84 22.11 -2.97
CA VAL A 77 -8.72 20.89 -3.78
C VAL A 77 -7.30 20.32 -3.70
N ALA A 78 -6.25 21.14 -3.78
CA ALA A 78 -4.87 20.68 -3.64
C ALA A 78 -4.61 20.08 -2.25
N LEU A 79 -5.09 20.72 -1.18
CA LEU A 79 -5.02 20.20 0.18
C LEU A 79 -5.83 18.91 0.35
N LEU A 80 -7.01 18.85 -0.26
CA LEU A 80 -7.84 17.64 -0.30
C LEU A 80 -7.19 16.54 -1.14
N VAL A 81 -6.51 16.82 -2.25
CA VAL A 81 -5.80 15.82 -3.06
C VAL A 81 -4.54 15.32 -2.32
N VAL A 82 -3.88 16.19 -1.55
CA VAL A 82 -2.77 15.78 -0.68
C VAL A 82 -3.26 14.93 0.49
N ARG A 83 -4.46 15.23 1.05
CA ARG A 83 -5.06 14.47 2.17
C ARG A 83 -5.86 13.25 1.76
N VAL A 84 -6.42 13.28 0.57
CA VAL A 84 -7.13 12.22 -0.13
C VAL A 84 -6.25 11.87 -1.32
N ARG A 85 -4.99 11.48 -1.04
CA ARG A 85 -4.37 10.53 -1.96
C ARG A 85 -5.34 9.36 -1.96
N PRO A 86 -5.92 8.98 -3.11
CA PRO A 86 -6.86 7.89 -3.14
C PRO A 86 -6.16 6.72 -2.48
N GLU A 87 -6.83 6.11 -1.52
CA GLU A 87 -6.45 4.83 -0.96
C GLU A 87 -6.59 3.81 -2.09
N THR A 88 -5.70 3.89 -3.08
CA THR A 88 -5.26 2.71 -3.79
C THR A 88 -4.62 1.90 -2.69
N ARG A 89 -5.43 1.05 -2.03
CA ARG A 89 -4.96 -0.01 -1.14
C ARG A 89 -3.63 -0.44 -1.71
N TYR A 90 -2.55 -0.18 -0.99
CA TYR A 90 -1.22 -0.41 -1.51
C TYR A 90 -1.18 -1.89 -1.86
N ALA A 91 -1.36 -2.21 -3.14
CA ALA A 91 -1.49 -3.58 -3.64
C ALA A 91 -0.07 -4.13 -3.72
N ALA A 92 0.56 -4.21 -2.54
CA ALA A 92 1.91 -4.66 -2.36
C ALA A 92 2.09 -6.06 -2.92
N GLY A 93 1.02 -6.87 -2.91
CA GLY A 93 0.97 -8.29 -3.26
C GLY A 93 1.64 -8.73 -4.56
N SER A 94 2.03 -7.81 -5.46
CA SER A 94 2.77 -8.13 -6.69
C SER A 94 4.21 -7.61 -6.72
N ALA A 95 4.63 -6.72 -5.81
CA ALA A 95 5.95 -6.10 -5.84
C ALA A 95 6.94 -6.82 -4.90
N PRO A 96 8.12 -7.25 -5.35
CA PRO A 96 9.10 -7.90 -4.49
C PRO A 96 9.47 -7.07 -3.25
N LEU A 97 9.83 -7.75 -2.15
CA LEU A 97 10.32 -7.10 -0.93
C LEU A 97 11.61 -6.29 -1.21
N LEU A 98 12.49 -6.82 -2.06
CA LEU A 98 13.65 -6.13 -2.61
C LEU A 98 13.44 -6.02 -4.13
N ALA A 99 12.88 -4.91 -4.59
CA ALA A 99 12.58 -4.71 -6.01
C ALA A 99 13.58 -3.79 -6.71
N ASP A 100 14.29 -2.93 -5.96
CA ASP A 100 15.11 -1.89 -6.52
C ASP A 100 16.38 -1.67 -5.69
N ALA A 101 17.52 -2.13 -6.21
CA ALA A 101 18.83 -1.95 -5.58
C ALA A 101 19.30 -0.48 -5.54
N SER A 102 18.60 0.43 -6.22
CA SER A 102 18.92 1.87 -6.19
C SER A 102 18.39 2.60 -4.95
N VAL A 103 17.45 1.99 -4.21
CA VAL A 103 16.85 2.60 -3.02
C VAL A 103 17.60 2.17 -1.76
N SER A 104 18.16 3.14 -1.06
CA SER A 104 18.90 2.92 0.18
C SER A 104 17.98 2.53 1.36
N PRO A 105 18.51 1.83 2.37
CA PRO A 105 17.75 1.53 3.59
C PRO A 105 17.19 2.78 4.27
N GLU A 106 17.93 3.89 4.24
CA GLU A 106 17.55 5.18 4.82
C GLU A 106 16.38 5.83 4.06
N GLN A 107 16.32 5.68 2.73
CA GLN A 107 15.20 6.18 1.93
C GLN A 107 13.91 5.42 2.26
N HIS A 108 13.95 4.08 2.29
CA HIS A 108 12.79 3.28 2.72
C HIS A 108 12.33 3.64 4.13
N ARG A 109 13.28 3.87 5.05
CA ARG A 109 12.96 4.31 6.40
C ARG A 109 12.23 5.66 6.41
N ALA A 110 12.74 6.64 5.66
CA ALA A 110 12.11 7.96 5.55
C ALA A 110 10.71 7.87 4.93
N GLU A 111 10.51 7.01 3.94
CA GLU A 111 9.20 6.75 3.34
C GLU A 111 8.22 6.12 4.33
N ALA A 112 8.67 5.18 5.15
CA ALA A 112 7.85 4.57 6.19
C ALA A 112 7.40 5.59 7.26
N GLU A 113 8.32 6.45 7.71
CA GLU A 113 8.03 7.52 8.67
C GLU A 113 7.07 8.57 8.08
N ALA A 114 7.24 8.92 6.81
CA ALA A 114 6.33 9.82 6.10
C ALA A 114 4.92 9.22 5.94
N ALA A 115 4.82 7.91 5.63
CA ALA A 115 3.55 7.20 5.54
C ALA A 115 2.83 7.14 6.90
N LEU A 116 3.56 6.89 8.00
CA LEU A 116 3.02 6.98 9.36
C LEU A 116 2.46 8.37 9.66
N ALA A 117 3.20 9.44 9.30
CA ALA A 117 2.75 10.81 9.51
C ALA A 117 1.51 11.16 8.67
N ALA A 118 1.35 10.52 7.50
CA ALA A 118 0.19 10.66 6.63
C ALA A 118 -1.02 9.80 7.05
N GLY A 119 -0.85 8.90 8.04
CA GLY A 119 -1.89 7.96 8.47
C GLY A 119 -2.02 6.70 7.62
N ASP A 120 -1.10 6.47 6.68
CA ASP A 120 -1.07 5.30 5.79
C ASP A 120 -0.23 4.18 6.43
N ALA A 121 -0.86 3.42 7.32
CA ALA A 121 -0.20 2.36 8.08
C ALA A 121 0.25 1.17 7.22
N ASP A 122 -0.50 0.85 6.15
CA ASP A 122 -0.19 -0.26 5.24
C ASP A 122 1.09 0.04 4.47
N ARG A 123 1.17 1.23 3.86
CA ARG A 123 2.39 1.67 3.18
C ARG A 123 3.56 1.79 4.14
N ALA A 124 3.32 2.33 5.34
CA ALA A 124 4.36 2.43 6.35
C ALA A 124 4.95 1.07 6.73
N LEU A 125 4.10 0.05 6.89
CA LEU A 125 4.55 -1.30 7.21
C LEU A 125 5.40 -1.88 6.06
N VAL A 126 4.98 -1.67 4.81
CA VAL A 126 5.74 -2.18 3.66
C VAL A 126 7.11 -1.51 3.56
N GLU A 127 7.16 -0.18 3.60
CA GLU A 127 8.44 0.54 3.48
C GLU A 127 9.35 0.28 4.69
N ALA A 128 8.81 0.06 5.89
CA ALA A 128 9.62 -0.35 7.04
C ALA A 128 10.27 -1.73 6.83
N PHE A 129 9.53 -2.67 6.24
CA PHE A 129 10.04 -4.00 5.90
C PHE A 129 11.11 -3.94 4.80
N ARG A 130 10.94 -3.06 3.81
CA ARG A 130 11.95 -2.78 2.79
C ARG A 130 13.22 -2.17 3.41
N ALA A 131 13.08 -1.24 4.34
CA ALA A 131 14.23 -0.67 5.06
C ALA A 131 15.03 -1.74 5.79
N LEU A 132 14.35 -2.62 6.54
CA LEU A 132 14.97 -3.73 7.26
C LEU A 132 15.67 -4.72 6.31
N ALA A 133 15.03 -5.08 5.19
CA ALA A 133 15.58 -5.98 4.19
C ALA A 133 16.81 -5.38 3.51
N SER A 134 16.69 -4.16 2.98
CA SER A 134 17.79 -3.45 2.32
C SER A 134 18.95 -3.22 3.29
N ARG A 135 18.69 -2.90 4.56
CA ARG A 135 19.74 -2.77 5.58
C ARG A 135 20.47 -4.09 5.82
N SER A 136 19.73 -5.18 5.88
CA SER A 136 20.29 -6.50 6.12
C SER A 136 21.19 -6.96 4.96
N VAL A 137 20.80 -6.66 3.72
CA VAL A 137 21.66 -6.86 2.54
C VAL A 137 22.87 -5.94 2.56
N ALA A 138 22.69 -4.63 2.82
CA ALA A 138 23.77 -3.66 2.86
C ALA A 138 24.84 -3.98 3.93
N ARG A 139 24.43 -4.62 5.03
CA ARG A 139 25.34 -5.10 6.09
C ARG A 139 25.94 -6.49 5.82
N GLY A 140 25.62 -7.13 4.69
CA GLY A 140 26.06 -8.48 4.35
C GLY A 140 25.47 -9.57 5.25
N LEU A 141 24.34 -9.29 5.91
CA LEU A 141 23.65 -10.24 6.79
C LEU A 141 22.77 -11.21 5.98
N LEU A 142 22.27 -10.75 4.84
CA LEU A 142 21.45 -11.51 3.88
C LEU A 142 22.06 -11.40 2.49
N VAL A 143 21.83 -12.42 1.67
CA VAL A 143 22.14 -12.37 0.25
C VAL A 143 20.95 -11.79 -0.50
N GLU A 144 21.18 -10.80 -1.36
CA GLU A 144 20.13 -10.27 -2.22
C GLU A 144 19.70 -11.31 -3.25
N ARG A 145 18.39 -11.59 -3.31
CA ARG A 145 17.80 -12.54 -4.25
C ARG A 145 16.37 -12.14 -4.60
N PRO A 146 15.97 -12.25 -5.89
CA PRO A 146 14.59 -12.04 -6.30
C PRO A 146 13.63 -12.94 -5.50
N GLY A 147 12.54 -12.36 -5.02
CA GLY A 147 11.51 -13.11 -4.30
C GLY A 147 11.81 -13.41 -2.83
N LEU A 148 12.82 -12.76 -2.22
CA LEU A 148 13.02 -12.82 -0.77
C LEU A 148 11.71 -12.45 -0.05
N THR A 149 11.23 -13.37 0.79
CA THR A 149 10.00 -13.15 1.58
C THR A 149 10.31 -12.61 2.98
N ALA A 150 9.30 -12.06 3.65
CA ALA A 150 9.45 -11.57 5.02
C ALA A 150 9.81 -12.69 6.01
N HIS A 151 9.25 -13.89 5.83
CA HIS A 151 9.59 -15.07 6.64
C HIS A 151 11.01 -15.57 6.40
N GLU A 152 11.47 -15.58 5.14
CA GLU A 152 12.85 -15.93 4.83
C GLU A 152 13.83 -14.94 5.48
N LEU A 153 13.53 -13.64 5.40
CA LEU A 153 14.30 -12.61 6.11
C LEU A 153 14.34 -12.87 7.62
N ALA A 154 13.20 -13.14 8.25
CA ALA A 154 13.13 -13.40 9.68
C ALA A 154 13.88 -14.69 10.07
N ALA A 155 13.74 -15.75 9.28
CA ALA A 155 14.41 -17.03 9.51
C ALA A 155 15.93 -16.94 9.36
N GLU A 156 16.43 -16.12 8.43
CA GLU A 156 17.86 -15.91 8.27
C GLU A 156 18.43 -14.95 9.34
N LEU A 157 17.70 -13.89 9.72
CA LEU A 157 18.17 -12.94 10.73
C LEU A 157 18.08 -13.50 12.17
N GLY A 158 17.08 -14.32 12.48
CA GLY A 158 16.84 -14.85 13.83
C GLY A 158 18.06 -15.50 14.48
N PRO A 159 18.77 -16.44 13.83
CA PRO A 159 19.99 -17.03 14.36
C PRO A 159 21.13 -16.02 14.58
N ARG A 160 21.16 -14.91 13.83
CA ARG A 160 22.17 -13.85 13.92
C ARG A 160 21.84 -12.85 15.03
N PHE A 161 20.55 -12.70 15.36
CA PHE A 161 20.04 -11.84 16.43
C PHE A 161 19.00 -12.59 17.27
N PRO A 162 19.42 -13.51 18.17
CA PRO A 162 18.50 -14.36 18.91
C PRO A 162 17.44 -13.58 19.72
N GLU A 163 17.81 -12.42 20.25
CA GLU A 163 16.91 -11.52 20.99
C GLU A 163 15.82 -10.90 20.11
N LEU A 164 16.04 -10.83 18.80
CA LEU A 164 15.10 -10.28 17.82
C LEU A 164 14.31 -11.37 17.08
N ALA A 165 14.61 -12.66 17.29
CA ALA A 165 14.06 -13.75 16.50
C ALA A 165 12.52 -13.84 16.56
N GLU A 166 11.94 -13.78 17.76
CA GLU A 166 10.49 -13.81 17.96
C GLU A 166 9.82 -12.53 17.42
N PRO A 167 10.31 -11.31 17.74
CA PRO A 167 9.80 -10.08 17.15
C PRO A 167 9.86 -10.04 15.61
N LEU A 168 10.92 -10.57 15.00
CA LEU A 168 11.09 -10.67 13.55
C LEU A 168 10.03 -11.60 12.93
N ALA A 169 9.84 -12.78 13.52
CA ALA A 169 8.83 -13.74 13.05
C ALA A 169 7.41 -13.17 13.16
N ALA A 170 7.07 -12.59 14.32
CA ALA A 170 5.77 -11.97 14.54
C ALA A 170 5.51 -10.80 13.57
N SER A 171 6.53 -10.02 13.24
CA SER A 171 6.41 -8.93 12.28
C SER A 171 6.23 -9.47 10.85
N ALA A 172 6.94 -10.53 10.47
CA ALA A 172 6.80 -11.17 9.16
C ALA A 172 5.38 -11.71 8.93
N ASP A 173 4.80 -12.36 9.95
CA ASP A 173 3.41 -12.83 9.92
C ASP A 173 2.41 -11.68 9.70
N ARG A 174 2.64 -10.53 10.36
CA ARG A 174 1.78 -9.36 10.19
C ARG A 174 1.93 -8.76 8.81
N PHE A 175 3.16 -8.60 8.33
CA PHE A 175 3.44 -8.11 7.00
C PHE A 175 2.74 -8.95 5.94
N ASP A 176 2.88 -10.27 5.96
CA ASP A 176 2.25 -11.14 4.96
C ASP A 176 0.73 -10.98 4.94
N ARG A 177 0.10 -10.87 6.12
CA ARG A 177 -1.36 -10.66 6.17
C ARG A 177 -1.77 -9.32 5.55
N VAL A 178 -1.00 -8.26 5.73
CA VAL A 178 -1.28 -6.94 5.15
C VAL A 178 -0.94 -6.92 3.65
N PHE A 179 0.24 -7.42 3.31
CA PHE A 179 0.80 -7.46 1.96
C PHE A 179 -0.06 -8.26 0.98
N TYR A 180 -0.65 -9.37 1.45
CA TYR A 180 -1.62 -10.16 0.69
C TYR A 180 -3.08 -9.71 0.87
N GLY A 181 -3.31 -8.52 1.43
CA GLY A 181 -4.64 -7.89 1.52
C GLY A 181 -5.63 -8.59 2.46
N ARG A 182 -5.14 -9.40 3.41
CA ARG A 182 -5.95 -10.13 4.40
C ARG A 182 -6.24 -9.31 5.66
N PHE A 183 -5.50 -8.21 5.89
CA PHE A 183 -5.63 -7.34 7.06
C PHE A 183 -5.23 -5.90 6.74
N THR A 184 -5.68 -4.96 7.58
CA THR A 184 -5.19 -3.57 7.63
C THR A 184 -4.15 -3.46 8.74
N ALA A 185 -3.01 -2.85 8.45
CA ALA A 185 -1.96 -2.60 9.42
C ALA A 185 -2.40 -1.58 10.47
N ALA A 186 -1.99 -1.79 11.72
CA ALA A 186 -2.00 -0.73 12.71
C ALA A 186 -0.71 0.11 12.58
N PRO A 187 -0.72 1.41 12.92
CA PRO A 187 0.49 2.23 12.96
C PRO A 187 1.62 1.61 13.81
N ASP A 188 1.25 0.89 14.87
CA ASP A 188 2.18 0.15 15.73
C ASP A 188 2.89 -1.01 15.03
N ASP A 189 2.32 -1.59 13.99
CA ASP A 189 2.97 -2.65 13.22
C ASP A 189 4.19 -2.10 12.49
N ALA A 190 4.05 -0.96 11.81
CA ALA A 190 5.17 -0.30 11.15
C ALA A 190 6.23 0.20 12.14
N ARG A 191 5.81 0.76 13.29
CA ARG A 191 6.76 1.20 14.34
C ARG A 191 7.62 0.07 14.87
N ARG A 192 7.03 -1.09 15.16
CA ARG A 192 7.77 -2.28 15.59
C ARG A 192 8.83 -2.70 14.57
N VAL A 193 8.52 -2.64 13.27
CA VAL A 193 9.49 -2.97 12.23
C VAL A 193 10.60 -1.92 12.14
N LEU A 194 10.29 -0.64 12.30
CA LEU A 194 11.29 0.44 12.37
C LEU A 194 12.22 0.31 13.60
N GLU A 195 11.72 -0.22 14.71
CA GLU A 195 12.51 -0.56 15.89
C GLU A 195 13.42 -1.76 15.63
N LEU A 196 12.94 -2.78 14.90
CA LEU A 196 13.76 -3.92 14.48
C LEU A 196 14.84 -3.52 13.48
N ASP A 197 14.52 -2.69 12.49
CA ASP A 197 15.49 -2.08 11.57
C ASP A 197 16.61 -1.38 12.35
N GLU A 198 16.23 -0.61 13.36
CA GLU A 198 17.16 0.15 14.18
C GLU A 198 18.00 -0.74 15.11
N ALA A 199 17.39 -1.79 15.69
CA ALA A 199 18.09 -2.79 16.47
C ALA A 199 19.10 -3.57 15.61
N VAL A 200 18.71 -3.96 14.39
CA VAL A 200 19.62 -4.56 13.40
C VAL A 200 20.68 -3.56 12.98
N ARG A 201 20.40 -2.26 12.84
CA ARG A 201 21.42 -1.24 12.48
C ARG A 201 22.52 -1.15 13.52
N ARG A 202 22.15 -1.11 14.81
CA ARG A 202 23.09 -0.92 15.92
C ARG A 202 23.73 -2.22 16.39
N GLY A 203 23.01 -3.33 16.25
CA GLY A 203 23.42 -4.64 16.76
C GLY A 203 24.62 -5.22 16.03
N ARG A 204 25.41 -6.02 16.75
CA ARG A 204 26.39 -6.92 16.13
C ARG A 204 25.77 -8.31 16.00
N PRO A 205 25.86 -8.95 14.83
CA PRO A 205 25.37 -10.31 14.69
C PRO A 205 26.17 -11.24 15.61
N ALA A 206 25.51 -12.23 16.20
CA ALA A 206 26.18 -13.32 16.88
C ALA A 206 27.13 -14.00 15.88
N THR A 207 28.39 -14.16 16.26
CA THR A 207 29.35 -14.91 15.44
C THR A 207 28.84 -16.34 15.33
N ALA A 208 28.46 -16.74 14.12
CA ALA A 208 28.17 -18.13 13.83
C ALA A 208 29.43 -18.94 14.14
N VAL A 209 29.36 -19.83 15.13
CA VAL A 209 30.39 -20.86 15.31
C VAL A 209 30.21 -21.81 14.13
N THR A 210 30.98 -21.59 13.07
CA THR A 210 31.12 -22.56 12.00
C THR A 210 31.63 -23.86 12.62
N ARG A 211 30.82 -24.93 12.54
CA ARG A 211 31.24 -26.27 12.91
C ARG A 211 31.23 -27.14 11.67
#